data_AF-M9WMG0-F1
#
_entry.id   AF-M9WMG0-F1
#
_cell.length_a   1.000
_cell.length_b   1.000
_cell.length_c   1.000
_cell.angle_alpha   90.00
_cell.angle_beta   90.00
_cell.angle_gamma   90.00
#
_symmetry.space_group_name_H-M   'P 1'
#
loop_
_entity.id
_entity.type
_entity.pdbx_description
1 polymer ?
#
loop_
_entity_poly.entity_id
_entity_poly.type
_entity_poly.pdbx_seq_one_letter_code
_entity_poly.pdbx_strand_id
1 'polypeptide(L)' 'PPPPPPPSPAYRQTPVEEECCRWMKTVDSECVCGLLAQLPPFLSRPLHQYTAVVDASCSVTFMCSSRIRVENEESPVSP' A
#
# COMPACT_ATOMS: atom_id res chain seq x y z
N PRO A 1 -30.86 16.01 -17.12
CA PRO A 1 -29.82 15.48 -16.21
C PRO A 1 -30.10 13.99 -15.98
N PRO A 2 -29.10 13.11 -15.97
CA PRO A 2 -29.34 11.72 -15.61
C PRO A 2 -29.81 11.63 -14.15
N PRO A 3 -30.68 10.67 -13.81
CA PRO A 3 -31.09 10.45 -12.42
C PRO A 3 -29.88 10.06 -11.55
N PRO A 4 -29.86 10.42 -10.26
CA PRO A 4 -28.82 9.96 -9.35
C PRO A 4 -28.81 8.43 -9.30
N PRO A 5 -27.63 7.79 -9.18
CA PRO A 5 -27.55 6.35 -9.04
C PRO A 5 -28.36 5.89 -7.82
N PRO A 6 -28.99 4.71 -7.87
CA PRO A 6 -29.72 4.17 -6.74
C PRO A 6 -28.78 4.06 -5.53
N PRO A 7 -29.28 4.30 -4.29
CA PRO A 7 -28.47 4.10 -3.10
C PRO A 7 -28.05 2.63 -3.07
N SER A 8 -26.74 2.39 -3.18
CA SER A 8 -26.17 1.06 -2.98
C SER A 8 -26.64 0.50 -1.64
N PRO A 9 -26.91 -0.81 -1.53
CA PRO A 9 -27.27 -1.42 -0.24
C PRO A 9 -26.22 -1.01 0.79
N ALA A 10 -26.69 -0.57 1.96
CA ALA A 10 -25.81 -0.14 3.04
C ALA A 10 -24.88 -1.30 3.40
N TYR A 11 -23.63 -1.22 2.95
CA TYR A 11 -22.63 -2.22 3.23
C TYR A 11 -22.34 -2.20 4.73
N ARG A 12 -22.45 -3.36 5.36
CA ARG A 12 -22.13 -3.55 6.78
C ARG A 12 -20.83 -4.34 6.86
N GLN A 13 -19.79 -3.70 7.39
CA GLN A 13 -18.52 -4.37 7.66
C GLN A 13 -18.74 -5.61 8.53
N THR A 14 -18.12 -6.72 8.13
CA THR A 14 -17.95 -7.88 8.98
C THR A 14 -16.87 -7.60 10.04
N PRO A 15 -16.88 -8.30 11.18
CA PRO A 15 -15.83 -8.16 12.19
C PRO A 15 -14.42 -8.46 11.65
N VAL A 16 -14.32 -9.35 10.64
CA VAL A 16 -13.04 -9.69 10.00
C VAL A 16 -12.53 -8.54 9.13
N GLU A 17 -13.41 -7.87 8.38
CA GLU A 17 -13.05 -6.69 7.59
C GLU A 17 -12.63 -5.52 8.49
N GLU A 18 -13.32 -5.32 9.61
CA GLU A 18 -12.95 -4.31 10.61
C GLU A 18 -11.54 -4.58 11.17
N GLU A 19 -11.26 -5.82 11.57
CA GLU A 19 -9.95 -6.19 12.11
C GLU A 19 -8.85 -6.08 11.05
N CYS A 20 -9.11 -6.54 9.83
CA CYS A 20 -8.18 -6.43 8.70
C CYS A 20 -7.86 -4.97 8.41
N CYS A 21 -8.87 -4.11 8.33
CA CYS A 21 -8.72 -2.68 8.12
C CYS A 21 -7.87 -2.03 9.22
N ARG A 22 -8.10 -2.41 10.49
CA ARG A 22 -7.31 -1.94 11.62
C ARG A 22 -5.84 -2.32 11.47
N TRP A 23 -5.54 -3.58 11.15
CA TRP A 23 -4.16 -4.03 10.93
C TRP A 23 -3.51 -3.34 9.74
N MET A 24 -4.21 -3.24 8.61
CA MET A 24 -3.69 -2.63 7.38
C MET A 24 -3.26 -1.17 7.58
N LYS A 25 -3.97 -0.41 8.43
CA LYS A 25 -3.59 0.97 8.78
C LYS A 25 -2.32 1.09 9.63
N THR A 26 -1.87 0.01 10.26
CA THR A 26 -0.65 -0.02 11.08
C THR A 26 0.59 -0.47 10.32
N VAL A 27 0.40 -1.07 9.13
CA VAL A 27 1.51 -1.53 8.31
C VAL A 27 2.23 -0.31 7.70
N ASP A 28 3.56 -0.32 7.75
CA ASP A 28 4.36 0.75 7.16
C ASP A 28 4.50 0.59 5.63
N SER A 29 4.56 1.72 4.92
CA SER A 29 4.76 1.72 3.46
C SER A 29 6.07 1.03 3.08
N GLU A 30 7.17 1.23 3.82
CA GLU A 30 8.46 0.60 3.54
C GLU A 30 8.36 -0.93 3.53
N CYS A 31 7.57 -1.52 4.43
CA CYS A 31 7.37 -2.97 4.46
C CYS A 31 6.65 -3.47 3.19
N VAL A 32 5.51 -2.85 2.85
CA VAL A 32 4.71 -3.22 1.67
C VAL A 32 5.52 -3.03 0.39
N CYS A 33 6.21 -1.91 0.25
CA CYS A 33 7.03 -1.62 -0.92
C CYS A 33 8.22 -2.59 -1.05
N GLY A 34 8.74 -3.12 0.07
CA GLY A 34 9.78 -4.14 0.06
C GLY A 34 9.27 -5.47 -0.50
N LEU A 35 8.06 -5.85 -0.16
CA LEU A 35 7.39 -7.03 -0.73
C LEU A 35 7.10 -6.84 -2.22
N LEU A 36 6.54 -5.68 -2.60
CA LEU A 36 6.21 -5.37 -4.01
C LEU A 36 7.45 -5.29 -4.90
N ALA A 37 8.62 -4.96 -4.35
CA ALA A 37 9.88 -4.95 -5.07
C ALA A 37 10.39 -6.35 -5.45
N GLN A 38 9.86 -7.43 -4.82
CA GLN A 38 10.20 -8.82 -5.18
C GLN A 38 9.39 -9.33 -6.37
N LEU A 39 8.36 -8.60 -6.80
CA LEU A 39 7.59 -8.96 -7.98
C LEU A 39 8.46 -8.91 -9.23
N PRO A 40 8.09 -9.65 -10.30
CA PRO A 40 8.78 -9.58 -11.57
C PRO A 40 8.93 -8.13 -12.09
N PRO A 41 9.98 -7.83 -12.89
CA PRO A 41 10.33 -6.47 -13.30
C PRO A 41 9.20 -5.64 -13.93
N PHE A 42 8.25 -6.30 -14.58
CA PHE A 42 7.11 -5.64 -15.24
C PHE A 42 6.01 -5.17 -14.26
N LEU A 43 6.00 -5.69 -13.03
CA LEU A 43 5.07 -5.30 -11.96
C LEU A 43 5.76 -4.46 -10.88
N SER A 44 7.08 -4.63 -10.70
CA SER A 44 7.86 -3.80 -9.78
C SER A 44 8.01 -2.39 -10.34
N ARG A 45 7.49 -1.37 -9.63
CA ARG A 45 7.68 0.04 -9.97
C ARG A 45 8.44 0.76 -8.85
N PRO A 46 9.47 1.56 -9.15
CA PRO A 46 10.27 2.22 -8.11
C PRO A 46 9.52 3.36 -7.40
N LEU A 47 8.64 4.08 -8.10
CA LEU A 47 7.81 5.14 -7.54
C LEU A 47 6.35 4.87 -7.87
N HIS A 48 5.54 4.51 -6.88
CA HIS A 48 4.13 4.20 -7.09
C HIS A 48 3.31 4.35 -5.80
N GLN A 49 1.99 4.46 -5.98
CA GLN A 49 1.03 4.32 -4.89
C GLN A 49 0.36 2.96 -5.03
N TYR A 50 0.31 2.21 -3.94
CA TYR A 50 -0.40 0.94 -3.87
C TYR A 50 -1.57 1.10 -2.91
N THR A 51 -2.80 0.95 -3.41
CA THR A 51 -4.01 1.02 -2.60
C THR A 51 -4.56 -0.38 -2.37
N ALA A 52 -4.57 -0.81 -1.11
CA ALA A 52 -5.27 -2.01 -0.69
C ALA A 52 -6.70 -1.65 -0.29
N VAL A 53 -7.68 -2.30 -0.93
CA VAL A 53 -9.10 -2.13 -0.62
C VAL A 53 -9.54 -3.33 0.22
N VAL A 54 -9.90 -3.07 1.47
CA VAL A 54 -10.42 -4.10 2.38
C VAL A 54 -11.92 -4.23 2.18
N ASP A 55 -12.61 -3.10 2.11
CA ASP A 55 -14.05 -3.05 1.86
C ASP A 55 -14.51 -1.70 1.27
N ALA A 56 -15.83 -1.51 1.11
CA ALA A 56 -16.42 -0.31 0.53
C ALA A 56 -16.14 1.00 1.31
N SER A 57 -15.72 0.89 2.57
CA SER A 57 -15.46 1.98 3.51
C SER A 57 -14.01 2.03 4.02
N CYS A 58 -13.20 1.02 3.75
CA CYS A 58 -11.80 0.97 4.15
C CYS A 58 -10.86 0.69 2.97
N SER A 59 -10.11 1.73 2.59
CA SER A 59 -8.96 1.64 1.69
C SER A 59 -7.74 2.25 2.37
N VAL A 60 -6.58 1.61 2.18
CA VAL A 60 -5.29 2.07 2.71
C VAL A 60 -4.34 2.23 1.54
N THR A 61 -3.74 3.43 1.42
CA THR A 61 -2.79 3.75 0.36
C THR A 61 -1.38 3.83 0.92
N PHE A 62 -0.49 3.02 0.36
CA PHE A 62 0.93 2.99 0.67
C PHE A 62 1.70 3.76 -0.40
N MET A 63 2.62 4.62 0.03
CA MET A 63 3.43 5.43 -0.88
C MET A 63 4.83 4.83 -0.97
N CYS A 64 5.14 4.24 -2.12
CA CYS A 64 6.46 3.68 -2.39
C CYS A 64 7.35 4.75 -3.02
N SER A 65 8.41 5.11 -2.30
CA SER A 65 9.48 5.97 -2.78
C SER A 65 10.58 5.14 -3.45
N SER A 66 11.29 5.75 -4.41
CA SER A 66 12.44 5.10 -5.04
C SER A 66 13.49 4.79 -3.98
N ARG A 67 13.68 3.51 -3.66
CA ARG A 67 14.87 3.09 -2.93
C ARG A 67 16.05 3.12 -3.89
N ILE A 68 16.61 4.30 -4.13
CA ILE A 68 17.99 4.35 -4.62
C ILE A 68 18.83 3.86 -3.44
N ARG A 69 19.05 2.55 -3.35
CA ARG A 69 20.23 2.06 -2.65
C ARG A 69 21.39 2.47 -3.53
N VAL A 70 22.00 3.60 -3.19
CA VAL A 70 23.37 3.87 -3.64
C VAL A 70 24.20 2.81 -2.92
N GLU A 71 24.33 1.64 -3.53
CA GLU A 71 25.42 0.73 -3.22
C GLU A 71 26.64 1.33 -3.92
N ASN A 72 27.14 2.43 -3.35
CA ASN A 72 28.49 2.88 -3.61
C ASN A 72 29.32 2.36 -2.45
N GLU A 73 30.27 1.49 -2.79
CA GLU A 73 31.33 1.01 -1.93
C GLU A 73 31.91 2.11 -1.01
N GLU A 74 32.30 1.65 0.19
CA GLU A 74 33.33 2.22 1.05
C GLU A 74 32.98 3.51 1.82
N SER A 75 32.42 3.35 3.03
CA SER A 75 32.82 4.23 4.14
C SER A 75 34.02 3.60 4.84
N PRO A 76 35.21 4.21 4.77
CA PRO A 76 36.29 3.84 5.66
C PRO A 76 35.92 4.32 7.07
N VAL A 77 35.79 3.36 7.99
CA VAL A 77 36.01 3.60 9.41
C VAL A 77 37.42 4.16 9.55
N SER A 78 37.57 5.33 10.19
CA SER A 78 38.71 5.71 11.06
C SER A 78 38.66 7.21 11.44
N PRO A 79 39.29 7.63 12.54
CA PRO A 79 39.47 6.99 13.85
C PRO A 79 38.55 7.59 14.93
#